data_AF-A0A2A6LL97-F1
#
_entry.id   AF-A0A2A6LL97-F1
#
_cell.length_a   1.000
_cell.length_b   1.000
_cell.length_c   1.000
_cell.angle_alpha   90.00
_cell.angle_beta   90.00
_cell.angle_gamma   90.00
#
_symmetry.space_group_name_H-M   'P 1'
#
loop_
_entity.id
_entity.type
_entity.pdbx_description
1 polymer ?
#
loop_
_entity_poly.entity_id
_entity_poly.type
_entity_poly.pdbx_seq_one_letter_code
_entity_poly.pdbx_strand_id
1 'polypeptide(L)'
;MRPKLVTATSLLALCLVTTAQGVEINQNGANTLRDNLTKLLPEDLAKSGLIAVKPAGTRYEVIYDLAKLLSKADPSKFAIKGLTPFSTFVTPLDSGLWNIEGDNKFEVSGHFKGPDQKPTDFSYSIASLVYTGVFDPAISYLRSGTSTAKDIKLTSKSETEEVIASFASMDQKLSSTDSAGGNGRIDLVGSGSASNFIERVSGAQMPPVEIRADSIDVEAKVNGLPAKQIREIIFFILDHADEKELSPENSAKVKGILKEAFPLLASFSETIGVSNLTVSTQVGNGGVKQFGYNVAMDGPSDAMRFGFGMNAQDISLDTPLMPPNYSAFMPTSFDLQLAVPNLDFASLGDALMAVDFKDEAPEKSGEEMAKKLFRDGRLAVEFPKISAKSGVYDVDMTGKIEGRVDTEKDYSMEATILARDLDKTIAAVQELAKTDPDLNQVSFGIMMVKGFAKTDADGRSRWDISISRDGAIAVNGQVVKEADGLDQDQDQGLEPDQEQEPDQGQDAVPAPPQQP
;
A
#
# COMPACT_ATOMS: atom_id res chain seq x y z
N MET A 1 -3.93 12.20 10.20
CA MET A 1 -3.96 10.95 11.01
C MET A 1 -3.67 9.77 10.07
N ARG A 2 -2.39 9.36 9.99
CA ARG A 2 -1.92 8.21 9.18
C ARG A 2 -1.91 6.93 10.05
N PRO A 3 -1.86 5.73 9.48
CA PRO A 3 -2.81 4.60 9.59
C PRO A 3 -2.84 3.88 10.96
N LYS A 4 -3.10 4.60 12.06
CA LYS A 4 -3.23 4.00 13.40
C LYS A 4 -4.63 3.47 13.72
N LEU A 5 -5.61 3.62 12.81
CA LEU A 5 -6.97 3.15 13.03
C LEU A 5 -7.15 1.65 12.79
N VAL A 6 -6.25 1.00 12.03
CA VAL A 6 -6.27 -0.46 11.79
C VAL A 6 -5.79 -1.25 13.01
N THR A 7 -5.20 -0.59 14.01
CA THR A 7 -4.65 -1.26 15.20
C THR A 7 -5.74 -1.71 16.20
N ALA A 8 -6.97 -1.22 16.09
CA ALA A 8 -8.04 -1.56 17.04
C ALA A 8 -8.50 -3.03 16.93
N THR A 9 -8.45 -3.63 15.73
CA THR A 9 -8.77 -5.06 15.56
C THR A 9 -7.58 -5.96 15.90
N SER A 10 -6.34 -5.46 15.73
CA SER A 10 -5.11 -6.20 16.09
C SER A 10 -4.88 -6.29 17.60
N LEU A 11 -5.46 -5.40 18.40
CA LEU A 11 -5.37 -5.41 19.87
C LEU A 11 -6.12 -6.56 20.54
N LEU A 12 -6.94 -7.31 19.79
CA LEU A 12 -7.69 -8.46 20.33
C LEU A 12 -6.93 -9.80 20.27
N ALA A 13 -5.73 -9.82 19.70
CA ALA A 13 -4.85 -10.99 19.69
C ALA A 13 -3.69 -10.84 20.68
N LEU A 14 -3.99 -10.58 21.97
CA LEU A 14 -3.02 -10.84 23.03
C LEU A 14 -3.04 -12.36 23.31
N CYS A 15 -1.99 -13.02 22.85
CA CYS A 15 -1.75 -14.47 22.78
C CYS A 15 -2.34 -15.29 23.94
N LEU A 16 -3.27 -16.22 23.65
CA LEU A 16 -3.56 -17.35 24.54
C LEU A 16 -2.38 -18.34 24.42
N VAL A 17 -1.43 -18.32 25.35
CA VAL A 17 -0.20 -19.12 25.24
C VAL A 17 -0.37 -20.56 25.76
N THR A 18 -1.59 -21.01 26.06
CA THR A 18 -1.85 -22.36 26.59
C THR A 18 -2.59 -23.24 25.59
N THR A 19 -2.13 -24.48 25.46
CA THR A 19 -2.90 -25.56 24.82
C THR A 19 -4.19 -25.81 25.59
N ALA A 20 -5.33 -25.89 24.90
CA ALA A 20 -6.64 -26.02 25.54
C ALA A 20 -6.93 -27.41 26.14
N GLN A 21 -6.14 -28.43 25.79
CA GLN A 21 -6.37 -29.81 26.22
C GLN A 21 -6.24 -29.95 27.74
N GLY A 22 -7.30 -30.48 28.37
CA GLY A 22 -7.32 -30.74 29.80
C GLY A 22 -7.49 -29.49 30.68
N VAL A 23 -7.85 -28.33 30.11
CA VAL A 23 -8.16 -27.15 30.91
C VAL A 23 -9.51 -27.32 31.59
N GLU A 24 -9.50 -27.67 32.87
CA GLU A 24 -10.69 -27.60 33.71
C GLU A 24 -11.16 -26.16 33.86
N ILE A 25 -12.46 -25.89 33.70
CA ILE A 25 -13.06 -24.57 33.91
C ILE A 25 -13.21 -24.32 35.41
N ASN A 26 -12.17 -23.73 36.02
CA ASN A 26 -12.15 -23.43 37.45
C ASN A 26 -11.24 -22.22 37.74
N GLN A 27 -11.19 -21.78 39.00
CA GLN A 27 -10.40 -20.60 39.35
C GLN A 27 -8.90 -20.78 39.10
N ASN A 28 -8.38 -22.00 39.22
CA ASN A 28 -6.97 -22.27 38.96
C ASN A 28 -6.64 -22.11 37.47
N GLY A 29 -7.47 -22.67 36.58
CA GLY A 29 -7.31 -22.48 35.14
C GLY A 29 -7.53 -21.03 34.70
N ALA A 30 -8.44 -20.29 35.35
CA ALA A 30 -8.59 -18.84 35.14
C ALA A 30 -7.30 -18.08 35.50
N ASN A 31 -6.68 -18.39 36.65
CA ASN A 31 -5.41 -17.78 37.07
C ASN A 31 -4.30 -18.11 36.08
N THR A 32 -4.17 -19.38 35.67
CA THR A 32 -3.20 -19.79 34.65
C THR A 32 -3.41 -19.04 33.35
N LEU A 33 -4.65 -18.91 32.88
CA LEU A 33 -4.95 -18.20 31.65
C LEU A 33 -4.58 -16.71 31.74
N ARG A 34 -4.96 -16.05 32.85
CA ARG A 34 -4.56 -14.67 33.14
C ARG A 34 -3.04 -14.51 33.10
N ASP A 35 -2.32 -15.36 33.82
CA ASP A 35 -0.86 -15.26 33.95
C ASP A 35 -0.19 -15.37 32.57
N ASN A 36 -0.71 -16.22 31.68
CA ASN A 36 -0.24 -16.34 30.30
C ASN A 36 -0.54 -15.08 29.47
N LEU A 37 -1.76 -14.52 29.58
CA LEU A 37 -2.13 -13.27 28.90
C LEU A 37 -1.30 -12.07 29.36
N THR A 38 -0.88 -12.06 30.63
CA THR A 38 -0.07 -10.98 31.21
C THR A 38 1.43 -11.17 31.05
N LYS A 39 1.89 -12.33 30.58
CA LYS A 39 3.32 -12.71 30.56
C LYS A 39 4.21 -11.74 29.77
N LEU A 40 3.66 -11.14 28.72
CA LEU A 40 4.39 -10.22 27.82
C LEU A 40 4.17 -8.75 28.18
N LEU A 41 3.40 -8.46 29.23
CA LEU A 41 3.17 -7.10 29.69
C LEU A 41 4.30 -6.66 30.61
N PRO A 42 4.67 -5.35 30.59
CA PRO A 42 5.47 -4.76 31.64
C PRO A 42 4.93 -5.10 33.03
N GLU A 43 5.81 -5.33 34.01
CA GLU A 43 5.45 -5.86 35.32
C GLU A 43 4.39 -5.02 36.04
N ASP A 44 4.44 -3.70 35.89
CA ASP A 44 3.47 -2.77 36.45
C ASP A 44 2.09 -2.90 35.82
N LEU A 45 2.00 -3.10 34.50
CA LEU A 45 0.75 -3.36 33.79
C LEU A 45 0.19 -4.75 34.09
N ALA A 46 1.05 -5.77 34.11
CA ALA A 46 0.67 -7.14 34.47
C ALA A 46 0.00 -7.20 35.85
N LYS A 47 0.48 -6.40 36.82
CA LYS A 47 -0.06 -6.33 38.19
C LYS A 47 -1.19 -5.31 38.37
N SER A 48 -1.50 -4.48 37.38
CA SER A 48 -2.48 -3.38 37.49
C SER A 48 -3.94 -3.81 37.54
N GLY A 49 -4.22 -5.09 37.25
CA GLY A 49 -5.57 -5.60 37.01
C GLY A 49 -6.11 -5.26 35.62
N LEU A 50 -5.25 -4.88 34.67
CA LEU A 50 -5.60 -4.66 33.26
C LEU A 50 -6.33 -5.86 32.65
N ILE A 51 -5.90 -7.09 32.99
CA ILE A 51 -6.52 -8.32 32.52
C ILE A 51 -7.01 -9.11 33.74
N ALA A 52 -8.30 -9.41 33.77
CA ALA A 52 -8.91 -10.34 34.72
C ALA A 52 -9.51 -11.53 33.98
N VAL A 53 -9.39 -12.72 34.57
CA VAL A 53 -10.01 -13.93 34.03
C VAL A 53 -10.81 -14.59 35.14
N LYS A 54 -12.04 -14.99 34.84
CA LYS A 54 -12.91 -15.72 35.78
C LYS A 54 -13.64 -16.87 35.08
N PRO A 55 -13.94 -17.97 35.79
CA PRO A 55 -14.83 -19.01 35.28
C PRO A 55 -16.24 -18.45 35.05
N ALA A 56 -16.87 -18.86 33.96
CA ALA A 56 -18.22 -18.47 33.58
C ALA A 56 -18.97 -19.66 32.96
N GLY A 57 -19.52 -20.53 33.80
CA GLY A 57 -20.18 -21.77 33.34
C GLY A 57 -19.17 -22.75 32.74
N THR A 58 -19.28 -23.03 31.45
CA THR A 58 -18.40 -23.96 30.71
C THR A 58 -17.26 -23.26 29.96
N ARG A 59 -17.01 -21.98 30.24
CA ARG A 59 -16.03 -21.13 29.56
C ARG A 59 -15.36 -20.17 30.54
N TYR A 60 -14.35 -19.44 30.09
CA TYR A 60 -13.77 -18.32 30.82
C TYR A 60 -14.27 -16.99 30.29
N GLU A 61 -14.47 -16.02 31.17
CA GLU A 61 -14.63 -14.62 30.81
C GLU A 61 -13.31 -13.89 31.05
N VAL A 62 -12.75 -13.32 29.98
CA VAL A 62 -11.56 -12.47 29.99
C VAL A 62 -12.02 -11.02 29.91
N ILE A 63 -11.72 -10.24 30.94
CA ILE A 63 -12.11 -8.84 31.07
C ILE A 63 -10.86 -7.98 30.93
N TYR A 64 -10.89 -7.01 30.03
CA TYR A 64 -9.83 -6.04 29.78
C TYR A 64 -10.26 -4.66 30.30
N ASP A 65 -9.61 -4.18 31.35
CA ASP A 65 -9.82 -2.82 31.89
C ASP A 65 -8.83 -1.84 31.26
N LEU A 66 -9.16 -1.37 30.06
CA LEU A 66 -8.30 -0.49 29.27
C LEU A 66 -8.00 0.85 29.95
N ALA A 67 -8.79 1.27 30.94
CA ALA A 67 -8.51 2.47 31.72
C ALA A 67 -7.17 2.35 32.48
N LYS A 68 -6.74 1.12 32.81
CA LYS A 68 -5.45 0.87 33.49
C LYS A 68 -4.24 1.28 32.65
N LEU A 69 -4.34 1.20 31.32
CA LEU A 69 -3.28 1.65 30.40
C LEU A 69 -3.02 3.16 30.49
N LEU A 70 -4.01 3.92 30.99
CA LEU A 70 -3.99 5.37 31.04
C LEU A 70 -3.74 5.90 32.46
N SER A 71 -3.44 5.02 33.41
CA SER A 71 -3.20 5.37 34.82
C SER A 71 -2.05 6.36 35.03
N LYS A 72 -1.08 6.40 34.10
CA LYS A 72 0.07 7.34 34.11
C LYS A 72 -0.10 8.53 33.17
N ALA A 73 -1.22 8.66 32.47
CA ALA A 73 -1.46 9.78 31.57
C ALA A 73 -1.65 11.07 32.39
N ASP A 74 -1.01 12.15 31.95
CA ASP A 74 -1.21 13.49 32.53
C ASP A 74 -2.60 14.02 32.14
N PRO A 75 -3.55 14.16 33.09
CA PRO A 75 -4.91 14.60 32.79
C PRO A 75 -5.00 15.99 32.18
N SER A 76 -3.95 16.82 32.35
CA SER A 76 -3.88 18.16 31.76
C SER A 76 -3.51 18.16 30.26
N LYS A 77 -2.99 17.01 29.77
CA LYS A 77 -2.59 16.79 28.38
C LYS A 77 -3.50 15.79 27.69
N PHE A 78 -4.08 14.84 28.41
CA PHE A 78 -4.94 13.81 27.86
C PHE A 78 -5.95 13.35 28.90
N ALA A 79 -7.23 13.36 28.54
CA ALA A 79 -8.28 12.76 29.35
C ALA A 79 -9.29 12.02 28.46
N ILE A 80 -9.82 10.92 28.96
CA ILE A 80 -10.85 10.12 28.30
C ILE A 80 -11.90 9.68 29.33
N LYS A 81 -13.15 9.63 28.89
CA LYS A 81 -14.34 9.23 29.64
C LYS A 81 -15.08 8.15 28.86
N GLY A 82 -15.90 7.37 29.56
CA GLY A 82 -16.73 6.33 28.93
C GLY A 82 -16.00 5.02 28.63
N LEU A 83 -14.71 4.88 28.98
CA LEU A 83 -14.01 3.60 28.90
C LEU A 83 -14.64 2.59 29.87
N THR A 84 -15.40 1.66 29.32
CA THR A 84 -15.91 0.49 30.04
C THR A 84 -14.99 -0.70 29.81
N PRO A 85 -14.87 -1.63 30.78
CA PRO A 85 -14.15 -2.87 30.55
C PRO A 85 -14.72 -3.63 29.36
N PHE A 86 -13.83 -4.19 28.57
CA PHE A 86 -14.16 -5.01 27.41
C PHE A 86 -14.17 -6.49 27.82
N SER A 87 -15.15 -7.27 27.37
CA SER A 87 -15.29 -8.67 27.77
C SER A 87 -15.26 -9.61 26.57
N THR A 88 -14.47 -10.67 26.69
CA THR A 88 -14.36 -11.78 25.74
C THR A 88 -14.64 -13.08 26.49
N PHE A 89 -15.43 -13.97 25.90
CA PHE A 89 -15.51 -15.34 26.35
C PHE A 89 -14.55 -16.22 25.56
N VAL A 90 -13.84 -17.10 26.27
CA VAL A 90 -12.99 -18.12 25.68
C VAL A 90 -13.37 -19.52 26.18
N THR A 91 -13.57 -20.44 25.24
CA THR A 91 -13.98 -21.81 25.53
C THR A 91 -12.92 -22.77 24.99
N PRO A 92 -12.30 -23.62 25.83
CA PRO A 92 -11.36 -24.63 25.35
C PRO A 92 -12.10 -25.68 24.50
N LEU A 93 -11.43 -26.17 23.46
CA LEU A 93 -11.91 -27.25 22.61
C LEU A 93 -11.07 -28.51 22.81
N ASP A 94 -11.68 -29.68 22.59
CA ASP A 94 -10.99 -30.99 22.69
C ASP A 94 -9.79 -31.09 21.73
N SER A 95 -9.82 -30.34 20.63
CA SER A 95 -8.73 -30.23 19.65
C SER A 95 -7.51 -29.46 20.16
N GLY A 96 -7.57 -28.85 21.35
CA GLY A 96 -6.51 -27.97 21.87
C GLY A 96 -6.61 -26.51 21.43
N LEU A 97 -7.62 -26.19 20.62
CA LEU A 97 -7.97 -24.85 20.14
C LEU A 97 -8.89 -24.13 21.14
N TRP A 98 -9.11 -22.84 20.93
CA TRP A 98 -10.00 -22.02 21.76
C TRP A 98 -11.06 -21.33 20.90
N ASN A 99 -12.34 -21.53 21.21
CA ASN A 99 -13.37 -20.63 20.72
C ASN A 99 -13.27 -19.30 21.45
N ILE A 100 -13.34 -18.20 20.71
CA ILE A 100 -13.38 -16.83 21.22
C ILE A 100 -14.67 -16.20 20.73
N GLU A 101 -15.39 -15.52 21.60
CA GLU A 101 -16.58 -14.76 21.24
C GLU A 101 -16.73 -13.52 22.10
N GLY A 102 -17.35 -12.48 21.55
CA GLY A 102 -17.68 -11.28 22.30
C GLY A 102 -18.76 -10.47 21.63
N ASP A 103 -19.43 -9.69 22.47
CA ASP A 103 -20.46 -8.72 22.09
C ASP A 103 -20.22 -7.49 22.96
N ASN A 104 -19.64 -6.47 22.34
CA ASN A 104 -19.16 -5.29 23.03
C ASN A 104 -19.68 -4.04 22.33
N LYS A 105 -19.61 -2.93 23.04
CA LYS A 105 -19.86 -1.60 22.49
C LYS A 105 -18.87 -0.63 23.10
N PHE A 106 -18.59 0.44 22.38
CA PHE A 106 -17.69 1.49 22.82
C PHE A 106 -18.39 2.83 22.68
N GLU A 107 -18.25 3.66 23.70
CA GLU A 107 -18.68 5.05 23.64
C GLU A 107 -17.76 5.86 24.53
N VAL A 108 -16.77 6.48 23.91
CA VAL A 108 -15.75 7.24 24.61
C VAL A 108 -15.71 8.67 24.10
N SER A 109 -15.38 9.58 25.00
CA SER A 109 -15.10 10.97 24.65
C SER A 109 -13.98 11.49 25.51
N GLY A 110 -13.26 12.49 25.02
CA GLY A 110 -12.10 12.99 25.71
C GLY A 110 -11.52 14.20 25.04
N HIS A 111 -10.35 14.59 25.54
CA HIS A 111 -9.54 15.61 24.92
C HIS A 111 -8.06 15.25 25.00
N PHE A 112 -7.29 15.80 24.09
CA PHE A 112 -5.83 15.74 24.14
C PHE A 112 -5.23 17.07 23.71
N LYS A 113 -3.98 17.34 24.10
CA LYS A 113 -3.20 18.47 23.60
C LYS A 113 -2.21 18.01 22.55
N GLY A 114 -2.27 18.64 21.38
CA GLY A 114 -1.31 18.43 20.31
C GLY A 114 0.07 19.02 20.62
N PRO A 115 1.03 18.89 19.68
CA PRO A 115 2.34 19.54 19.79
C PRO A 115 2.25 21.06 19.99
N ASP A 116 1.20 21.68 19.46
CA ASP A 116 0.86 23.10 19.59
C ASP A 116 0.27 23.48 20.97
N GLN A 117 0.16 22.52 21.90
CA GLN A 117 -0.43 22.66 23.24
C GLN A 117 -1.91 23.06 23.24
N LYS A 118 -2.59 23.02 22.10
CA LYS A 118 -4.01 23.35 22.00
C LYS A 118 -4.88 22.12 22.26
N PRO A 119 -6.02 22.28 22.95
CA PRO A 119 -6.94 21.18 23.19
C PRO A 119 -7.63 20.76 21.89
N THR A 120 -7.77 19.45 21.70
CA THR A 120 -8.60 18.83 20.70
C THR A 120 -9.54 17.86 21.40
N ASP A 121 -10.83 18.11 21.29
CA ASP A 121 -11.87 17.21 21.77
C ASP A 121 -12.07 16.07 20.77
N PHE A 122 -12.43 14.89 21.28
CA PHE A 122 -12.80 13.76 20.44
C PHE A 122 -13.96 12.98 21.04
N SER A 123 -14.73 12.33 20.17
CA SER A 123 -15.63 11.24 20.54
C SER A 123 -15.46 10.08 19.57
N TYR A 124 -15.57 8.87 20.09
CA TYR A 124 -15.52 7.65 19.30
C TYR A 124 -16.55 6.67 19.84
N SER A 125 -17.35 6.08 18.96
CA SER A 125 -18.34 5.10 19.34
C SER A 125 -18.47 3.97 18.32
N ILE A 126 -18.80 2.79 18.85
CA ILE A 126 -19.25 1.62 18.12
C ILE A 126 -20.47 1.10 18.89
N ALA A 127 -21.66 1.16 18.30
CA ALA A 127 -22.89 0.78 19.03
C ALA A 127 -22.98 -0.73 19.29
N SER A 128 -22.40 -1.53 18.41
CA SER A 128 -22.32 -2.99 18.54
C SER A 128 -21.07 -3.50 17.81
N LEU A 129 -20.28 -4.34 18.48
CA LEU A 129 -19.14 -5.08 17.96
C LEU A 129 -19.31 -6.54 18.41
N VAL A 130 -19.78 -7.37 17.49
CA VAL A 130 -19.95 -8.81 17.70
C VAL A 130 -18.86 -9.53 16.95
N TYR A 131 -18.20 -10.48 17.59
CA TYR A 131 -17.20 -11.32 16.92
C TYR A 131 -17.18 -12.72 17.49
N THR A 132 -16.74 -13.65 16.64
CA THR A 132 -16.44 -15.03 17.00
C THR A 132 -15.17 -15.48 16.27
N GLY A 133 -14.49 -16.48 16.79
CA GLY A 133 -13.34 -17.06 16.13
C GLY A 133 -12.81 -18.31 16.82
N VAL A 134 -11.91 -19.00 16.14
CA VAL A 134 -11.19 -20.16 16.65
C VAL A 134 -9.72 -19.80 16.72
N PHE A 135 -9.17 -19.70 17.91
CA PHE A 135 -7.76 -19.42 18.15
C PHE A 135 -6.95 -20.70 18.30
N ASP A 136 -5.79 -20.73 17.66
CA ASP A 136 -4.81 -21.80 17.73
C ASP A 136 -3.55 -21.35 18.48
N PRO A 137 -3.33 -21.85 19.72
CA PRO A 137 -2.13 -21.58 20.50
C PRO A 137 -0.83 -22.02 19.85
N ALA A 138 -0.84 -22.93 18.88
CA ALA A 138 0.38 -23.38 18.20
C ALA A 138 0.94 -22.30 17.27
N ILE A 139 0.06 -21.54 16.61
CA ILE A 139 0.43 -20.44 15.70
C ILE A 139 0.20 -19.05 16.30
N SER A 140 -0.32 -18.97 17.53
CA SER A 140 -0.73 -17.72 18.19
C SER A 140 -1.67 -16.85 17.32
N TYR A 141 -2.55 -17.49 16.56
CA TYR A 141 -3.40 -16.82 15.59
C TYR A 141 -4.74 -17.54 15.39
N LEU A 142 -5.67 -16.92 14.66
CA LEU A 142 -7.00 -17.46 14.40
C LEU A 142 -7.00 -18.44 13.21
N ARG A 143 -7.62 -19.61 13.40
CA ARG A 143 -8.04 -20.56 12.35
C ARG A 143 -9.27 -20.11 11.61
N SER A 144 -10.16 -19.38 12.29
CA SER A 144 -11.28 -18.70 11.67
C SER A 144 -11.73 -17.53 12.52
N GLY A 145 -12.41 -16.58 11.90
CA GLY A 145 -13.02 -15.46 12.60
C GLY A 145 -14.11 -14.79 11.78
N THR A 146 -15.11 -14.26 12.46
CA THR A 146 -16.08 -13.32 11.89
C THR A 146 -16.27 -12.17 12.86
N SER A 147 -16.37 -10.95 12.35
CA SER A 147 -16.71 -9.78 13.16
C SER A 147 -17.68 -8.87 12.41
N THR A 148 -18.59 -8.25 13.16
CA THR A 148 -19.52 -7.25 12.67
C THR A 148 -19.51 -6.07 13.63
N ALA A 149 -19.26 -4.88 13.12
CA ALA A 149 -19.39 -3.61 13.84
C ALA A 149 -20.51 -2.76 13.23
N LYS A 150 -21.28 -2.06 14.07
CA LYS A 150 -22.40 -1.21 13.64
C LYS A 150 -22.35 0.17 14.26
N ASP A 151 -22.84 1.15 13.50
CA ASP A 151 -22.94 2.56 13.88
C ASP A 151 -21.63 3.11 14.44
N ILE A 152 -20.57 3.00 13.64
CA ILE A 152 -19.24 3.49 13.98
C ILE A 152 -19.23 5.00 13.74
N LYS A 153 -18.87 5.78 14.76
CA LYS A 153 -18.79 7.24 14.66
C LYS A 153 -17.53 7.76 15.32
N LEU A 154 -16.89 8.72 14.66
CA LEU A 154 -15.74 9.46 15.15
C LEU A 154 -16.04 10.94 14.96
N THR A 155 -15.76 11.73 15.98
CA THR A 155 -15.66 13.19 15.85
C THR A 155 -14.36 13.65 16.47
N SER A 156 -13.67 14.58 15.84
CA SER A 156 -12.53 15.29 16.42
C SER A 156 -12.68 16.76 16.13
N LYS A 157 -12.47 17.61 17.14
CA LYS A 157 -12.66 19.04 17.05
C LYS A 157 -11.57 19.78 17.79
N SER A 158 -10.83 20.60 17.07
CA SER A 158 -9.88 21.58 17.62
C SER A 158 -10.44 23.00 17.42
N GLU A 159 -9.66 24.01 17.79
CA GLU A 159 -10.01 25.41 17.49
C GLU A 159 -10.09 25.70 15.98
N THR A 160 -9.32 24.97 15.17
CA THR A 160 -9.13 25.30 13.75
C THR A 160 -9.76 24.30 12.81
N GLU A 161 -10.10 23.10 13.27
CA GLU A 161 -10.50 21.97 12.43
C GLU A 161 -11.55 21.10 13.14
N GLU A 162 -12.50 20.58 12.37
CA GLU A 162 -13.48 19.59 12.79
C GLU A 162 -13.55 18.47 11.75
N VAL A 163 -13.42 17.23 12.23
CA VAL A 163 -13.53 16.00 11.46
C VAL A 163 -14.67 15.17 12.03
N ILE A 164 -15.58 14.75 11.18
CA ILE A 164 -16.67 13.83 11.51
C ILE A 164 -16.57 12.65 10.54
N ALA A 165 -16.44 11.43 11.05
CA ALA A 165 -16.43 10.24 10.22
C ALA A 165 -17.38 9.18 10.75
N SER A 166 -17.99 8.40 9.86
CA SER A 166 -18.88 7.31 10.23
C SER A 166 -18.92 6.19 9.21
N PHE A 167 -19.28 5.01 9.71
CA PHE A 167 -19.68 3.84 8.92
C PHE A 167 -20.97 3.28 9.52
N ALA A 168 -21.91 2.86 8.68
CA ALA A 168 -23.14 2.23 9.16
C ALA A 168 -22.86 0.79 9.65
N SER A 169 -22.10 0.03 8.88
CA SER A 169 -21.62 -1.30 9.28
C SER A 169 -20.23 -1.60 8.75
N MET A 170 -19.54 -2.50 9.43
CA MET A 170 -18.37 -3.21 8.92
C MET A 170 -18.53 -4.69 9.22
N ASP A 171 -18.24 -5.54 8.25
CA ASP A 171 -18.24 -7.00 8.39
C ASP A 171 -16.89 -7.54 7.96
N GLN A 172 -16.33 -8.50 8.69
CA GLN A 172 -15.06 -9.14 8.37
C GLN A 172 -15.16 -10.65 8.56
N LYS A 173 -14.40 -11.38 7.74
CA LYS A 173 -14.22 -12.82 7.82
C LYS A 173 -12.74 -13.16 7.65
N LEU A 174 -12.28 -14.14 8.40
CA LEU A 174 -10.94 -14.69 8.34
C LEU A 174 -11.01 -16.22 8.35
N SER A 175 -10.15 -16.86 7.59
CA SER A 175 -9.87 -18.29 7.65
C SER A 175 -8.38 -18.52 7.54
N SER A 176 -7.85 -19.46 8.32
CA SER A 176 -6.49 -19.96 8.14
C SER A 176 -6.44 -21.49 8.18
N THR A 177 -5.62 -22.06 7.31
CA THR A 177 -5.41 -23.50 7.19
C THR A 177 -3.93 -23.80 7.12
N ASP A 178 -3.52 -25.02 7.48
CA ASP A 178 -2.14 -25.43 7.26
C ASP A 178 -1.85 -25.45 5.75
N SER A 179 -0.71 -24.87 5.38
CA SER A 179 -0.29 -24.80 3.98
C SER A 179 0.25 -26.17 3.52
N ALA A 180 0.09 -26.47 2.23
CA ALA A 180 0.66 -27.68 1.62
C ALA A 180 2.19 -27.74 1.75
N GLY A 181 2.86 -26.61 1.97
CA GLY A 181 4.31 -26.53 2.18
C GLY A 181 4.81 -27.09 3.53
N GLY A 182 3.93 -27.40 4.48
CA GLY A 182 4.30 -27.94 5.79
C GLY A 182 5.07 -26.97 6.70
N ASN A 183 5.79 -27.50 7.70
CA ASN A 183 6.69 -26.76 8.62
C ASN A 183 6.06 -25.58 9.39
N GLY A 184 4.78 -25.66 9.72
CA GLY A 184 4.08 -24.61 10.47
C GLY A 184 3.72 -23.39 9.61
N ARG A 185 3.74 -23.53 8.28
CA ARG A 185 3.19 -22.54 7.35
C ARG A 185 1.68 -22.61 7.27
N ILE A 186 1.05 -21.46 7.11
CA ILE A 186 -0.40 -21.34 6.99
C ILE A 186 -0.80 -20.55 5.73
N ASP A 187 -1.96 -20.90 5.18
CA ASP A 187 -2.64 -20.13 4.16
C ASP A 187 -3.75 -19.32 4.85
N LEU A 188 -3.84 -18.02 4.56
CA LEU A 188 -4.80 -17.07 5.09
C LEU A 188 -5.74 -16.59 3.98
N VAL A 189 -7.03 -16.53 4.28
CA VAL A 189 -8.04 -15.85 3.44
C VAL A 189 -8.84 -14.93 4.34
N GLY A 190 -8.85 -13.64 3.99
CA GLY A 190 -9.61 -12.60 4.66
C GLY A 190 -10.54 -11.90 3.68
N SER A 191 -11.73 -11.53 4.15
CA SER A 191 -12.60 -10.61 3.44
C SER A 191 -13.22 -9.61 4.41
N GLY A 192 -13.55 -8.42 3.92
CA GLY A 192 -14.24 -7.42 4.69
C GLY A 192 -15.10 -6.53 3.82
N SER A 193 -16.14 -5.95 4.41
CA SER A 193 -16.97 -4.94 3.77
C SER A 193 -17.30 -3.84 4.77
N ALA A 194 -17.46 -2.62 4.30
CA ALA A 194 -17.94 -1.48 5.07
C ALA A 194 -19.02 -0.76 4.27
N SER A 195 -20.06 -0.27 4.95
CA SER A 195 -21.19 0.38 4.30
C SER A 195 -21.39 1.82 4.76
N ASN A 196 -21.88 2.66 3.85
CA ASN A 196 -22.23 4.06 4.06
C ASN A 196 -21.11 4.83 4.78
N PHE A 197 -19.92 4.80 4.20
CA PHE A 197 -18.81 5.62 4.66
C PHE A 197 -19.14 7.09 4.42
N ILE A 198 -18.92 7.92 5.44
CA ILE A 198 -18.99 9.38 5.36
C ILE A 198 -17.82 9.93 6.15
N GLU A 199 -17.06 10.84 5.57
CA GLU A 199 -16.09 11.68 6.26
C GLU A 199 -16.32 13.14 5.87
N ARG A 200 -16.43 14.01 6.87
CA ARG A 200 -16.58 15.44 6.68
C ARG A 200 -15.45 16.14 7.43
N VAL A 201 -14.68 16.93 6.70
CA VAL A 201 -13.58 17.75 7.23
C VAL A 201 -13.94 19.21 7.01
N SER A 202 -13.72 20.05 8.01
CA SER A 202 -13.91 21.49 7.91
C SER A 202 -12.94 22.23 8.81
N GLY A 203 -12.65 23.49 8.51
CA GLY A 203 -11.80 24.32 9.36
C GLY A 203 -12.02 25.81 9.16
N ALA A 204 -11.35 26.62 9.97
CA ALA A 204 -11.53 28.07 9.96
C ALA A 204 -11.23 28.72 8.60
N GLN A 205 -10.27 28.16 7.85
CA GLN A 205 -9.88 28.61 6.51
C GLN A 205 -10.21 27.58 5.41
N MET A 206 -10.77 26.42 5.79
CA MET A 206 -11.10 25.33 4.87
C MET A 206 -12.60 25.11 4.88
N PRO A 207 -13.32 25.49 3.80
CA PRO A 207 -14.72 25.14 3.64
C PRO A 207 -14.96 23.63 3.81
N PRO A 208 -16.15 23.21 4.29
CA PRO A 208 -16.42 21.79 4.48
C PRO A 208 -16.24 20.98 3.20
N VAL A 209 -15.50 19.87 3.33
CA VAL A 209 -15.34 18.82 2.34
C VAL A 209 -16.00 17.56 2.89
N GLU A 210 -16.87 16.94 2.11
CA GLU A 210 -17.51 15.67 2.46
C GLU A 210 -17.11 14.58 1.47
N ILE A 211 -16.59 13.47 1.96
CA ILE A 211 -16.25 12.27 1.22
C ILE A 211 -17.27 11.20 1.60
N ARG A 212 -17.86 10.52 0.62
CA ARG A 212 -18.82 9.42 0.86
C ARG A 212 -18.51 8.22 -0.02
N ALA A 213 -18.81 7.02 0.47
CA ALA A 213 -18.87 5.81 -0.35
C ALA A 213 -20.00 4.90 0.17
N ASP A 214 -20.72 4.25 -0.74
CA ASP A 214 -21.83 3.36 -0.37
C ASP A 214 -21.31 2.02 0.17
N SER A 215 -20.28 1.48 -0.48
CA SER A 215 -19.57 0.29 0.00
C SER A 215 -18.07 0.39 -0.23
N ILE A 216 -17.32 -0.24 0.67
CA ILE A 216 -15.90 -0.55 0.51
C ILE A 216 -15.75 -2.05 0.79
N ASP A 217 -15.26 -2.79 -0.18
CA ASP A 217 -15.09 -4.24 -0.12
C ASP A 217 -13.61 -4.58 -0.23
N VAL A 218 -13.12 -5.50 0.59
CA VAL A 218 -11.72 -5.90 0.66
C VAL A 218 -11.62 -7.41 0.66
N GLU A 219 -10.75 -7.95 -0.18
CA GLU A 219 -10.38 -9.36 -0.17
C GLU A 219 -8.86 -9.49 -0.10
N ALA A 220 -8.37 -10.38 0.76
CA ALA A 220 -6.96 -10.65 0.92
C ALA A 220 -6.69 -12.15 1.01
N LYS A 221 -5.61 -12.60 0.40
CA LYS A 221 -5.13 -13.98 0.48
C LYS A 221 -3.62 -13.99 0.64
N VAL A 222 -3.13 -14.81 1.55
CA VAL A 222 -1.69 -15.07 1.74
C VAL A 222 -1.52 -16.57 1.75
N ASN A 223 -0.59 -17.13 0.97
CA ASN A 223 -0.28 -18.55 1.04
C ASN A 223 1.14 -18.76 1.58
N GLY A 224 1.34 -19.82 2.36
CA GLY A 224 2.65 -20.23 2.84
C GLY A 224 3.28 -19.30 3.88
N LEU A 225 2.49 -18.58 4.68
CA LEU A 225 2.99 -17.68 5.71
C LEU A 225 3.63 -18.49 6.86
N PRO A 226 4.89 -18.24 7.25
CA PRO A 226 5.60 -18.95 8.33
C PRO A 226 5.18 -18.44 9.71
N ALA A 227 3.90 -18.60 10.07
CA ALA A 227 3.32 -18.01 11.28
C ALA A 227 4.06 -18.44 12.57
N LYS A 228 4.52 -19.69 12.63
CA LYS A 228 5.33 -20.19 13.74
C LYS A 228 6.64 -19.40 13.88
N GLN A 229 7.39 -19.25 12.79
CA GLN A 229 8.68 -18.54 12.81
C GLN A 229 8.48 -17.05 13.09
N ILE A 230 7.43 -16.42 12.54
CA ILE A 230 7.09 -15.02 12.86
C ILE A 230 6.85 -14.83 14.36
N ARG A 231 6.09 -15.74 14.98
CA ARG A 231 5.88 -15.75 16.43
C ARG A 231 7.20 -15.89 17.20
N GLU A 232 8.07 -16.79 16.78
CA GLU A 232 9.39 -16.99 17.40
C GLU A 232 10.29 -15.76 17.27
N ILE A 233 10.26 -15.05 16.13
CA ILE A 233 10.96 -13.77 15.94
C ILE A 233 10.42 -12.71 16.92
N ILE A 234 9.10 -12.58 17.04
CA ILE A 234 8.49 -11.60 17.97
C ILE A 234 8.93 -11.88 19.41
N PHE A 235 8.85 -13.13 19.86
CA PHE A 235 9.30 -13.50 21.20
C PHE A 235 10.79 -13.28 21.40
N PHE A 236 11.61 -13.60 20.40
CA PHE A 236 13.03 -13.31 20.46
C PHE A 236 13.29 -11.81 20.61
N ILE A 237 12.63 -10.95 19.83
CA ILE A 237 12.78 -9.48 19.94
C ILE A 237 12.35 -9.01 21.33
N LEU A 238 11.23 -9.49 21.86
CA LEU A 238 10.74 -9.11 23.18
C LEU A 238 11.68 -9.54 24.31
N ASP A 239 12.21 -10.77 24.24
CA ASP A 239 13.13 -11.32 25.24
C ASP A 239 14.47 -10.58 25.31
N HIS A 240 14.85 -9.88 24.23
CA HIS A 240 16.15 -9.19 24.10
C HIS A 240 16.00 -7.68 23.82
N ALA A 241 14.81 -7.09 24.03
CA ALA A 241 14.51 -5.70 23.67
C ALA A 241 15.37 -4.66 24.43
N ASP A 242 15.80 -5.00 25.64
CA ASP A 242 16.64 -4.15 26.49
C ASP A 242 18.16 -4.40 26.30
N GLU A 243 18.53 -5.40 25.49
CA GLU A 243 19.93 -5.70 25.18
C GLU A 243 20.43 -4.73 24.11
N LYS A 244 21.59 -4.11 24.37
CA LYS A 244 22.21 -3.19 23.40
C LYS A 244 22.79 -3.91 22.18
N GLU A 245 23.27 -5.13 22.38
CA GLU A 245 23.89 -5.97 21.37
C GLU A 245 23.51 -7.42 21.61
N LEU A 246 23.26 -8.17 20.54
CA LEU A 246 22.97 -9.60 20.63
C LEU A 246 24.26 -10.40 20.84
N SER A 247 24.22 -11.36 21.76
CA SER A 247 25.28 -12.35 21.91
C SER A 247 25.49 -13.15 20.60
N PRO A 248 26.68 -13.75 20.36
CA PRO A 248 26.90 -14.59 19.18
C PRO A 248 25.90 -15.75 19.05
N GLU A 249 25.50 -16.33 20.17
CA GLU A 249 24.51 -17.41 20.23
C GLU A 249 23.11 -16.91 19.83
N ASN A 250 22.70 -15.77 20.37
CA ASN A 250 21.41 -15.14 20.06
C ASN A 250 21.33 -14.67 18.60
N SER A 251 22.44 -14.13 18.07
CA SER A 251 22.57 -13.80 16.65
C SER A 251 22.43 -15.04 15.75
N ALA A 252 23.07 -16.16 16.11
CA ALA A 252 22.92 -17.42 15.38
C ALA A 252 21.49 -17.97 15.47
N LYS A 253 20.85 -17.85 16.63
CA LYS A 253 19.47 -18.30 16.87
C LYS A 253 18.47 -17.53 15.99
N VAL A 254 18.51 -16.20 15.98
CA VAL A 254 17.59 -15.40 15.15
C VAL A 254 17.84 -15.62 13.65
N LYS A 255 19.11 -15.77 13.23
CA LYS A 255 19.44 -16.17 11.84
C LYS A 255 18.83 -17.52 11.47
N GLY A 256 18.86 -18.50 12.39
CA GLY A 256 18.23 -19.80 12.20
C GLY A 256 16.71 -19.67 11.97
N ILE A 257 16.02 -18.92 12.83
CA ILE A 257 14.57 -18.69 12.70
C ILE A 257 14.24 -17.97 11.39
N LEU A 258 15.02 -16.94 11.03
CA LEU A 258 14.84 -16.23 9.78
C LEU A 258 15.04 -17.16 8.57
N LYS A 259 16.08 -18.00 8.59
CA LYS A 259 16.33 -18.97 7.51
C LYS A 259 15.16 -19.94 7.31
N GLU A 260 14.52 -20.38 8.39
CA GLU A 260 13.32 -21.22 8.31
C GLU A 260 12.08 -20.46 7.83
N ALA A 261 12.02 -19.14 8.08
CA ALA A 261 10.91 -18.30 7.65
C ALA A 261 10.95 -18.00 6.14
N PHE A 262 12.12 -17.98 5.50
CA PHE A 262 12.22 -17.69 4.07
C PHE A 262 11.74 -18.86 3.18
N PRO A 263 11.11 -18.58 2.03
CA PRO A 263 10.56 -17.27 1.62
C PRO A 263 9.39 -16.84 2.53
N LEU A 264 9.29 -15.54 2.87
CA LEU A 264 8.29 -15.06 3.86
C LEU A 264 6.83 -15.37 3.49
N LEU A 265 6.55 -15.64 2.22
CA LEU A 265 5.27 -16.10 1.71
C LEU A 265 5.47 -16.80 0.35
N ALA A 266 4.52 -17.65 -0.02
CA ALA A 266 4.46 -18.27 -1.36
C ALA A 266 3.65 -17.41 -2.35
N SER A 267 2.61 -16.74 -1.87
CA SER A 267 1.90 -15.72 -2.65
C SER A 267 1.07 -14.80 -1.75
N PHE A 268 0.75 -13.63 -2.27
CA PHE A 268 -0.11 -12.63 -1.68
C PHE A 268 -1.04 -12.07 -2.75
N SER A 269 -2.29 -11.80 -2.41
CA SER A 269 -3.19 -10.99 -3.24
C SER A 269 -4.09 -10.15 -2.37
N GLU A 270 -4.31 -8.91 -2.74
CA GLU A 270 -5.25 -7.99 -2.13
C GLU A 270 -6.08 -7.33 -3.23
N THR A 271 -7.38 -7.19 -3.00
CA THR A 271 -8.30 -6.44 -3.87
C THR A 271 -9.18 -5.55 -3.00
N ILE A 272 -9.32 -4.29 -3.41
CA ILE A 272 -10.21 -3.31 -2.78
C ILE A 272 -11.16 -2.80 -3.86
N GLY A 273 -12.46 -2.85 -3.58
CA GLY A 273 -13.53 -2.24 -4.38
C GLY A 273 -14.20 -1.12 -3.59
N VAL A 274 -14.53 -0.02 -4.26
CA VAL A 274 -15.29 1.10 -3.67
C VAL A 274 -16.43 1.46 -4.60
N SER A 275 -17.66 1.42 -4.08
CA SER A 275 -18.86 1.80 -4.81
C SER A 275 -19.31 3.23 -4.46
N ASN A 276 -19.63 4.00 -5.49
CA ASN A 276 -20.17 5.36 -5.40
C ASN A 276 -19.35 6.29 -4.51
N LEU A 277 -18.03 6.35 -4.76
CA LEU A 277 -17.16 7.32 -4.10
C LEU A 277 -17.49 8.72 -4.60
N THR A 278 -17.79 9.64 -3.69
CA THR A 278 -18.06 11.04 -3.99
C THR A 278 -17.24 11.95 -3.09
N VAL A 279 -16.83 13.10 -3.62
CA VAL A 279 -16.19 14.19 -2.91
C VAL A 279 -16.99 15.45 -3.19
N SER A 280 -17.62 16.00 -2.17
CA SER A 280 -18.46 17.20 -2.25
C SER A 280 -17.77 18.35 -1.55
N THR A 281 -17.67 19.49 -2.23
CA THR A 281 -17.08 20.73 -1.72
C THR A 281 -17.97 21.92 -2.03
N GLN A 282 -17.70 23.09 -1.44
CA GLN A 282 -18.41 24.32 -1.84
C GLN A 282 -18.18 24.73 -3.30
N VAL A 283 -17.07 24.29 -3.90
CA VAL A 283 -16.68 24.67 -5.27
C VAL A 283 -17.03 23.60 -6.31
N GLY A 284 -17.75 22.53 -5.93
CA GLY A 284 -18.16 21.47 -6.83
C GLY A 284 -18.05 20.07 -6.24
N ASN A 285 -18.51 19.09 -7.03
CA ASN A 285 -18.58 17.69 -6.67
C ASN A 285 -17.78 16.84 -7.67
N GLY A 286 -17.00 15.90 -7.17
CA GLY A 286 -16.38 14.85 -7.98
C GLY A 286 -16.85 13.48 -7.52
N GLY A 287 -16.78 12.48 -8.39
CA GLY A 287 -17.09 11.12 -7.99
C GLY A 287 -16.71 10.06 -9.01
N VAL A 288 -16.72 8.81 -8.56
CA VAL A 288 -16.50 7.60 -9.35
C VAL A 288 -17.48 6.55 -8.86
N LYS A 289 -18.26 5.94 -9.77
CA LYS A 289 -19.24 4.93 -9.34
C LYS A 289 -18.60 3.61 -8.94
N GLN A 290 -17.52 3.24 -9.63
CA GLN A 290 -16.77 2.02 -9.30
C GLN A 290 -15.29 2.31 -9.37
N PHE A 291 -14.61 2.10 -8.24
CA PHE A 291 -13.16 2.17 -8.15
C PHE A 291 -12.64 0.83 -7.64
N GLY A 292 -11.59 0.33 -8.29
CA GLY A 292 -10.95 -0.92 -7.93
C GLY A 292 -9.44 -0.75 -7.82
N TYR A 293 -8.85 -1.44 -6.85
CA TYR A 293 -7.42 -1.56 -6.64
C TYR A 293 -7.09 -3.03 -6.42
N ASN A 294 -5.99 -3.52 -6.99
CA ASN A 294 -5.49 -4.86 -6.70
C ASN A 294 -3.96 -4.88 -6.66
N VAL A 295 -3.42 -5.69 -5.75
CA VAL A 295 -1.99 -6.03 -5.71
C VAL A 295 -1.87 -7.54 -5.59
N ALA A 296 -0.89 -8.12 -6.26
CA ALA A 296 -0.58 -9.53 -6.16
C ALA A 296 0.92 -9.78 -6.21
N MET A 297 1.36 -10.83 -5.52
CA MET A 297 2.70 -11.39 -5.62
C MET A 297 2.60 -12.91 -5.67
N ASP A 298 3.13 -13.54 -6.71
CA ASP A 298 3.04 -14.99 -6.89
C ASP A 298 4.22 -15.55 -7.72
N GLY A 299 4.35 -16.87 -7.75
CA GLY A 299 5.44 -17.56 -8.44
C GLY A 299 6.49 -18.17 -7.49
N PRO A 300 7.49 -18.88 -8.03
CA PRO A 300 8.58 -19.44 -7.24
C PRO A 300 9.44 -18.32 -6.64
N SER A 301 10.09 -18.58 -5.50
CA SER A 301 10.84 -17.55 -4.76
C SER A 301 12.01 -16.94 -5.53
N ASP A 302 12.50 -17.61 -6.56
CA ASP A 302 13.60 -17.16 -7.40
C ASP A 302 13.12 -16.46 -8.70
N ALA A 303 11.81 -16.42 -8.94
CA ALA A 303 11.20 -15.71 -10.07
C ALA A 303 9.77 -15.26 -9.74
N MET A 304 9.59 -14.53 -8.64
CA MET A 304 8.27 -14.00 -8.27
C MET A 304 7.83 -12.89 -9.23
N ARG A 305 6.52 -12.80 -9.44
CA ARG A 305 5.86 -11.72 -10.17
C ARG A 305 5.15 -10.83 -9.17
N PHE A 306 5.44 -9.54 -9.21
CA PHE A 306 4.63 -8.51 -8.55
C PHE A 306 3.64 -7.92 -9.57
N GLY A 307 2.39 -7.75 -9.20
CA GLY A 307 1.33 -7.16 -10.01
C GLY A 307 0.60 -6.08 -9.25
N PHE A 308 0.25 -5.00 -9.95
CA PHE A 308 -0.55 -3.88 -9.45
C PHE A 308 -1.62 -3.55 -10.48
N GLY A 309 -2.84 -3.28 -10.03
CA GLY A 309 -3.91 -2.80 -10.89
C GLY A 309 -4.77 -1.75 -10.20
N MET A 310 -5.28 -0.82 -11.00
CA MET A 310 -6.21 0.22 -10.59
C MET A 310 -7.23 0.45 -11.71
N ASN A 311 -8.51 0.53 -11.38
CA ASN A 311 -9.55 0.88 -12.33
C ASN A 311 -10.57 1.85 -11.73
N ALA A 312 -11.14 2.69 -12.58
CA ALA A 312 -12.15 3.68 -12.24
C ALA A 312 -13.18 3.75 -13.37
N GLN A 313 -14.47 3.74 -13.03
CA GLN A 313 -15.57 3.78 -13.99
C GLN A 313 -16.61 4.82 -13.59
N ASP A 314 -17.24 5.41 -14.60
CA ASP A 314 -18.19 6.51 -14.46
C ASP A 314 -17.61 7.66 -13.60
N ILE A 315 -16.40 8.08 -13.92
CA ILE A 315 -15.76 9.27 -13.32
C ILE A 315 -16.57 10.50 -13.72
N SER A 316 -16.84 11.37 -12.75
CA SER A 316 -17.62 12.59 -12.91
C SER A 316 -16.98 13.74 -12.13
N LEU A 317 -17.07 14.93 -12.70
CA LEU A 317 -16.63 16.17 -12.08
C LEU A 317 -17.60 17.28 -12.48
N ASP A 318 -18.29 17.85 -11.49
CA ASP A 318 -19.19 18.98 -11.62
C ASP A 318 -18.64 20.15 -10.81
N THR A 319 -17.97 21.08 -11.49
CA THR A 319 -17.41 22.28 -10.86
C THR A 319 -17.46 23.46 -11.83
N PRO A 320 -17.85 24.66 -11.36
CA PRO A 320 -17.74 25.90 -12.14
C PRO A 320 -16.30 26.27 -12.50
N LEU A 321 -15.30 25.66 -11.85
CA LEU A 321 -13.88 25.90 -12.14
C LEU A 321 -13.42 25.19 -13.42
N MET A 322 -14.16 24.18 -13.90
CA MET A 322 -13.84 23.47 -15.12
C MET A 322 -14.44 24.25 -16.31
N PRO A 323 -13.62 24.78 -17.23
CA PRO A 323 -14.17 25.48 -18.39
C PRO A 323 -14.99 24.49 -19.23
N PRO A 324 -16.21 24.85 -19.68
CA PRO A 324 -17.13 23.92 -20.34
C PRO A 324 -16.52 23.17 -21.52
N ASN A 325 -15.64 23.83 -22.28
CA ASN A 325 -15.03 23.25 -23.48
C ASN A 325 -14.06 22.08 -23.16
N TYR A 326 -13.52 21.99 -21.94
CA TYR A 326 -12.60 20.92 -21.53
C TYR A 326 -13.33 19.72 -20.91
N SER A 327 -14.61 19.85 -20.55
CA SER A 327 -15.39 18.79 -19.90
C SER A 327 -15.42 17.48 -20.70
N ALA A 328 -15.44 17.57 -22.04
CA ALA A 328 -15.50 16.41 -22.92
C ALA A 328 -14.20 15.56 -22.90
N PHE A 329 -13.07 16.15 -22.47
CA PHE A 329 -11.77 15.50 -22.34
C PHE A 329 -11.56 14.84 -20.98
N MET A 330 -12.44 15.08 -20.00
CA MET A 330 -12.36 14.41 -18.71
C MET A 330 -12.51 12.90 -18.91
N PRO A 331 -11.58 12.08 -18.39
CA PRO A 331 -11.75 10.64 -18.39
C PRO A 331 -13.06 10.27 -17.66
N THR A 332 -13.84 9.42 -18.30
CA THR A 332 -15.02 8.74 -17.73
C THR A 332 -14.66 7.34 -17.21
N SER A 333 -13.58 6.76 -17.73
CA SER A 333 -13.00 5.53 -17.20
C SER A 333 -11.49 5.49 -17.37
N PHE A 334 -10.83 4.78 -16.47
CA PHE A 334 -9.39 4.55 -16.45
C PHE A 334 -9.10 3.13 -15.97
N ASP A 335 -8.12 2.45 -16.58
CA ASP A 335 -7.63 1.13 -16.17
C ASP A 335 -6.10 1.13 -16.31
N LEU A 336 -5.39 0.76 -15.25
CA LEU A 336 -3.94 0.67 -15.22
C LEU A 336 -3.58 -0.67 -14.60
N GLN A 337 -2.79 -1.45 -15.31
CA GLN A 337 -2.21 -2.69 -14.85
C GLN A 337 -0.70 -2.63 -15.09
N LEU A 338 0.05 -2.93 -14.04
CA LEU A 338 1.50 -2.96 -14.00
C LEU A 338 1.95 -4.31 -13.46
N ALA A 339 3.08 -4.80 -13.96
CA ALA A 339 3.69 -6.00 -13.41
C ALA A 339 5.21 -5.96 -13.49
N VAL A 340 5.87 -6.55 -12.50
CA VAL A 340 7.31 -6.73 -12.43
C VAL A 340 7.57 -8.23 -12.26
N PRO A 341 7.85 -8.97 -13.34
CA PRO A 341 8.17 -10.39 -13.26
C PRO A 341 9.62 -10.63 -12.83
N ASN A 342 9.94 -11.89 -12.53
CA ASN A 342 11.29 -12.41 -12.31
C ASN A 342 12.06 -11.78 -11.14
N LEU A 343 11.36 -11.42 -10.05
CA LEU A 343 11.97 -10.97 -8.81
C LEU A 343 12.58 -12.15 -8.05
N ASP A 344 13.88 -12.08 -7.75
CA ASP A 344 14.66 -13.14 -7.12
C ASP A 344 14.74 -12.95 -5.60
N PHE A 345 13.65 -13.27 -4.90
CA PHE A 345 13.58 -13.21 -3.44
C PHE A 345 14.44 -14.30 -2.76
N ALA A 346 14.76 -15.38 -3.46
CA ALA A 346 15.71 -16.38 -2.99
C ALA A 346 17.11 -15.77 -2.81
N SER A 347 17.61 -15.07 -3.84
CA SER A 347 18.91 -14.38 -3.79
C SER A 347 18.94 -13.25 -2.76
N LEU A 348 17.83 -12.51 -2.60
CA LEU A 348 17.69 -11.53 -1.52
C LEU A 348 17.78 -12.20 -0.14
N GLY A 349 17.09 -13.32 0.05
CA GLY A 349 17.12 -14.10 1.28
C GLY A 349 18.53 -14.60 1.62
N ASP A 350 19.24 -15.16 0.65
CA ASP A 350 20.62 -15.61 0.83
C ASP A 350 21.57 -14.49 1.22
N ALA A 351 21.43 -13.32 0.58
CA ALA A 351 22.22 -12.14 0.92
C ALA A 351 21.90 -11.62 2.33
N LEU A 352 20.64 -11.68 2.76
CA LEU A 352 20.23 -11.29 4.11
C LEU A 352 20.84 -12.23 5.16
N MET A 353 20.89 -13.53 4.88
CA MET A 353 21.51 -14.50 5.79
C MET A 353 23.03 -14.33 5.90
N ALA A 354 23.68 -13.70 4.94
CA ALA A 354 25.12 -13.42 4.95
C ALA A 354 25.50 -12.18 5.79
N VAL A 355 24.54 -11.30 6.12
CA VAL A 355 24.79 -10.11 6.94
C VAL A 355 25.18 -10.51 8.37
N ASP A 356 26.22 -9.89 8.95
CA ASP A 356 26.47 -9.99 10.39
C ASP A 356 25.63 -8.96 11.14
N PHE A 357 24.74 -9.42 12.02
CA PHE A 357 23.87 -8.55 12.82
C PHE A 357 24.59 -7.86 13.99
N LYS A 358 25.91 -8.07 14.13
CA LYS A 358 26.76 -7.36 15.09
C LYS A 358 27.29 -6.03 14.56
N ASP A 359 27.45 -5.92 13.25
CA ASP A 359 28.03 -4.72 12.65
C ASP A 359 26.94 -3.67 12.45
N GLU A 360 27.27 -2.39 12.66
CA GLU A 360 26.39 -1.30 12.22
C GLU A 360 26.19 -1.45 10.71
N ALA A 361 24.95 -1.72 10.29
CA ALA A 361 24.64 -1.87 8.89
C ALA A 361 25.01 -0.56 8.16
N PRO A 362 25.95 -0.57 7.20
CA PRO A 362 26.26 0.64 6.46
C PRO A 362 25.01 1.09 5.71
N GLU A 363 24.72 2.40 5.65
CA GLU A 363 23.52 2.97 5.00
C GLU A 363 23.33 2.48 3.54
N LYS A 364 24.43 2.16 2.86
CA LYS A 364 24.44 1.63 1.48
C LYS A 364 24.07 0.14 1.35
N SER A 365 23.91 -0.57 2.47
CA SER A 365 23.56 -2.00 2.46
C SER A 365 22.17 -2.26 1.89
N GLY A 366 21.18 -1.39 2.15
CA GLY A 366 19.80 -1.59 1.69
C GLY A 366 19.65 -1.57 0.17
N GLU A 367 20.33 -0.65 -0.52
CA GLU A 367 20.28 -0.54 -1.98
C GLU A 367 20.99 -1.72 -2.66
N GLU A 368 22.18 -2.08 -2.18
CA GLU A 368 22.93 -3.24 -2.68
C GLU A 368 22.19 -4.56 -2.42
N MET A 369 21.45 -4.64 -1.32
CA MET A 369 20.55 -5.75 -1.03
C MET A 369 19.35 -5.78 -1.99
N ALA A 370 18.70 -4.63 -2.24
CA ALA A 370 17.59 -4.55 -3.17
C ALA A 370 17.99 -4.96 -4.60
N LYS A 371 19.23 -4.67 -5.02
CA LYS A 371 19.77 -5.13 -6.32
C LYS A 371 19.75 -6.65 -6.47
N LYS A 372 19.75 -7.42 -5.38
CA LYS A 372 19.65 -8.90 -5.41
C LYS A 372 18.30 -9.43 -5.88
N LEU A 373 17.25 -8.60 -5.89
CA LEU A 373 15.96 -8.96 -6.48
C LEU A 373 16.03 -9.07 -8.01
N PHE A 374 17.03 -8.45 -8.65
CA PHE A 374 17.15 -8.37 -10.09
C PHE A 374 18.25 -9.31 -10.57
N ARG A 375 17.86 -10.53 -11.00
CA ARG A 375 18.78 -11.53 -11.51
C ARG A 375 19.61 -10.96 -12.67
N ASP A 376 20.93 -11.10 -12.59
CA ASP A 376 21.90 -10.52 -13.53
C ASP A 376 21.78 -8.99 -13.70
N GLY A 377 21.19 -8.31 -12.70
CA GLY A 377 20.90 -6.88 -12.75
C GLY A 377 19.78 -6.49 -13.71
N ARG A 378 18.96 -7.46 -14.19
CA ARG A 378 17.89 -7.19 -15.16
C ARG A 378 16.57 -6.88 -14.48
N LEU A 379 15.92 -5.82 -14.96
CA LEU A 379 14.57 -5.42 -14.59
C LEU A 379 13.67 -5.54 -15.82
N ALA A 380 12.49 -6.12 -15.63
CA ALA A 380 11.41 -6.06 -16.60
C ALA A 380 10.20 -5.41 -15.93
N VAL A 381 9.54 -4.51 -16.66
CA VAL A 381 8.27 -3.90 -16.26
C VAL A 381 7.28 -4.12 -17.39
N GLU A 382 6.18 -4.78 -17.09
CA GLU A 382 5.07 -5.00 -18.00
C GLU A 382 3.96 -4.01 -17.71
N PHE A 383 3.30 -3.56 -18.77
CA PHE A 383 2.08 -2.78 -18.75
C PHE A 383 1.01 -3.61 -19.46
N PRO A 384 0.39 -4.62 -18.80
CA PRO A 384 -0.59 -5.48 -19.46
C PRO A 384 -1.78 -4.70 -20.01
N LYS A 385 -2.13 -3.58 -19.38
CA LYS A 385 -3.20 -2.69 -19.83
C LYS A 385 -3.04 -1.30 -19.24
N ILE A 386 -3.08 -0.28 -20.09
CA ILE A 386 -3.33 1.11 -19.72
C ILE A 386 -4.44 1.59 -20.62
N SER A 387 -5.58 1.98 -20.08
CA SER A 387 -6.65 2.54 -20.89
C SER A 387 -7.28 3.77 -20.26
N ALA A 388 -7.69 4.69 -21.11
CA ALA A 388 -8.38 5.90 -20.73
C ALA A 388 -9.45 6.23 -21.78
N LYS A 389 -10.64 6.59 -21.32
CA LYS A 389 -11.76 6.92 -22.19
C LYS A 389 -12.48 8.17 -21.71
N SER A 390 -12.83 9.06 -22.63
CA SER A 390 -13.63 10.26 -22.40
C SER A 390 -14.76 10.37 -23.43
N GLY A 391 -15.41 11.54 -23.47
CA GLY A 391 -16.36 11.88 -24.53
C GLY A 391 -15.70 12.03 -25.90
N VAL A 392 -14.38 12.24 -25.99
CA VAL A 392 -13.67 12.58 -27.24
C VAL A 392 -12.46 11.72 -27.55
N TYR A 393 -11.97 10.87 -26.64
CA TYR A 393 -10.92 9.90 -26.90
C TYR A 393 -11.22 8.54 -26.26
N ASP A 394 -10.62 7.49 -26.80
CA ASP A 394 -10.64 6.13 -26.28
C ASP A 394 -9.31 5.48 -26.71
N VAL A 395 -8.43 5.27 -25.74
CA VAL A 395 -7.05 4.84 -25.95
C VAL A 395 -6.74 3.65 -25.05
N ASP A 396 -6.13 2.62 -25.65
CA ASP A 396 -5.57 1.46 -24.97
C ASP A 396 -4.06 1.39 -25.27
N MET A 397 -3.26 1.00 -24.28
CA MET A 397 -1.83 0.74 -24.43
C MET A 397 -1.47 -0.54 -23.69
N THR A 398 -0.62 -1.35 -24.32
CA THR A 398 0.03 -2.51 -23.70
C THR A 398 1.51 -2.44 -23.99
N GLY A 399 2.37 -2.91 -23.09
CA GLY A 399 3.79 -2.91 -23.39
C GLY A 399 4.66 -3.61 -22.37
N LYS A 400 5.96 -3.61 -22.63
CA LYS A 400 7.00 -4.15 -21.79
C LYS A 400 8.28 -3.32 -21.97
N ILE A 401 8.89 -2.97 -20.86
CA ILE A 401 10.22 -2.38 -20.78
C ILE A 401 11.14 -3.40 -20.15
N GLU A 402 12.31 -3.61 -20.74
CA GLU A 402 13.40 -4.39 -20.15
C GLU A 402 14.63 -3.50 -20.06
N GLY A 403 15.37 -3.58 -18.96
CA GLY A 403 16.61 -2.83 -18.82
C GLY A 403 17.50 -3.42 -17.74
N ARG A 404 18.56 -2.70 -17.42
CA ARG A 404 19.43 -3.04 -16.30
C ARG A 404 19.32 -2.03 -15.16
N VAL A 405 19.49 -2.49 -13.93
CA VAL A 405 19.45 -1.63 -12.73
C VAL A 405 20.79 -0.93 -12.43
N ASP A 406 21.86 -1.29 -13.15
CA ASP A 406 23.20 -0.74 -13.00
C ASP A 406 23.57 0.30 -14.08
N THR A 407 22.69 0.53 -15.07
CA THR A 407 22.89 1.54 -16.12
C THR A 407 21.57 2.04 -16.69
N GLU A 408 21.50 3.34 -16.99
CA GLU A 408 20.34 3.97 -17.63
C GLU A 408 20.33 3.82 -19.16
N LYS A 409 21.45 3.37 -19.75
CA LYS A 409 21.63 3.33 -21.21
C LYS A 409 21.30 1.98 -21.86
N ASP A 410 21.12 0.92 -21.08
CA ASP A 410 20.79 -0.42 -21.59
C ASP A 410 19.33 -0.76 -21.28
N TYR A 411 18.42 -0.35 -22.17
CA TYR A 411 17.02 -0.70 -22.11
C TYR A 411 16.42 -0.94 -23.49
N SER A 412 15.33 -1.73 -23.52
CA SER A 412 14.48 -1.93 -24.69
C SER A 412 13.02 -1.78 -24.29
N MET A 413 12.18 -1.36 -25.22
CA MET A 413 10.75 -1.22 -25.02
C MET A 413 9.99 -1.80 -26.20
N GLU A 414 8.92 -2.52 -25.91
CA GLU A 414 7.90 -2.91 -26.89
C GLU A 414 6.56 -2.39 -26.37
N ALA A 415 5.83 -1.63 -27.17
CA ALA A 415 4.52 -1.11 -26.80
C ALA A 415 3.57 -1.10 -27.99
N THR A 416 2.31 -1.44 -27.77
CA THR A 416 1.23 -1.25 -28.72
C THR A 416 0.28 -0.21 -28.16
N ILE A 417 0.02 0.85 -28.93
CA ILE A 417 -1.00 1.87 -28.65
C ILE A 417 -2.14 1.67 -29.65
N LEU A 418 -3.38 1.67 -29.16
CA LEU A 418 -4.59 1.62 -29.95
C LEU A 418 -5.46 2.83 -29.60
N ALA A 419 -5.96 3.52 -30.61
CA ALA A 419 -6.92 4.61 -30.43
C ALA A 419 -8.17 4.38 -31.29
N ARG A 420 -9.35 4.45 -30.67
CA ARG A 420 -10.64 4.49 -31.38
C ARG A 420 -11.00 5.95 -31.68
N ASP A 421 -11.62 6.17 -32.84
CA ASP A 421 -12.13 7.47 -33.26
C ASP A 421 -11.11 8.63 -33.14
N LEU A 422 -9.84 8.41 -33.48
CA LEU A 422 -8.79 9.44 -33.35
C LEU A 422 -9.15 10.76 -34.07
N ASP A 423 -9.88 10.69 -35.18
CA ASP A 423 -10.39 11.87 -35.88
C ASP A 423 -11.32 12.73 -35.03
N LYS A 424 -12.14 12.10 -34.18
CA LYS A 424 -12.98 12.79 -33.21
C LYS A 424 -12.12 13.52 -32.17
N THR A 425 -11.04 12.89 -31.70
CA THR A 425 -10.07 13.51 -30.79
C THR A 425 -9.44 14.73 -31.45
N ILE A 426 -8.95 14.59 -32.70
CA ILE A 426 -8.33 15.69 -33.46
C ILE A 426 -9.31 16.85 -33.61
N ALA A 427 -10.54 16.58 -34.05
CA ALA A 427 -11.57 17.60 -34.23
C ALA A 427 -11.90 18.32 -32.90
N ALA A 428 -11.96 17.60 -31.79
CA ALA A 428 -12.19 18.19 -30.48
C ALA A 428 -11.04 19.11 -30.04
N VAL A 429 -9.78 18.72 -30.28
CA VAL A 429 -8.61 19.56 -29.97
C VAL A 429 -8.56 20.80 -30.88
N GLN A 430 -8.91 20.66 -32.16
CA GLN A 430 -9.02 21.79 -33.10
C GLN A 430 -10.11 22.78 -32.68
N GLU A 431 -11.23 22.29 -32.15
CA GLU A 431 -12.28 23.15 -31.61
C GLU A 431 -11.79 23.94 -30.39
N LEU A 432 -11.09 23.28 -29.47
CA LEU A 432 -10.45 23.96 -28.33
C LEU A 432 -9.41 24.99 -28.78
N ALA A 433 -8.66 24.70 -29.84
CA ALA A 433 -7.63 25.57 -30.38
C ALA A 433 -8.15 26.93 -30.88
N LYS A 434 -9.46 27.06 -31.13
CA LYS A 434 -10.10 28.35 -31.43
C LYS A 434 -10.10 29.30 -30.24
N THR A 435 -10.13 28.76 -29.03
CA THR A 435 -10.12 29.52 -27.77
C THR A 435 -8.77 29.49 -27.06
N ASP A 436 -7.94 28.48 -27.34
CA ASP A 436 -6.60 28.29 -26.77
C ASP A 436 -5.59 28.01 -27.89
N PRO A 437 -4.97 29.05 -28.47
CA PRO A 437 -4.12 28.92 -29.66
C PRO A 437 -2.94 27.95 -29.53
N ASP A 438 -2.46 27.68 -28.31
CA ASP A 438 -1.35 26.75 -28.06
C ASP A 438 -1.73 25.30 -28.44
N LEU A 439 -3.02 24.97 -28.41
CA LEU A 439 -3.54 23.66 -28.81
C LEU A 439 -3.50 23.42 -30.33
N ASN A 440 -3.23 24.45 -31.15
CA ASN A 440 -2.98 24.23 -32.59
C ASN A 440 -1.78 23.32 -32.80
N GLN A 441 -0.69 23.54 -32.04
CA GLN A 441 0.51 22.70 -32.13
C GLN A 441 0.22 21.26 -31.70
N VAL A 442 -0.61 21.08 -30.67
CA VAL A 442 -1.06 19.77 -30.20
C VAL A 442 -1.87 19.05 -31.29
N SER A 443 -2.84 19.73 -31.90
CA SER A 443 -3.61 19.15 -33.00
C SER A 443 -2.74 18.74 -34.17
N PHE A 444 -1.80 19.60 -34.60
CA PHE A 444 -0.87 19.25 -35.69
C PHE A 444 0.02 18.06 -35.31
N GLY A 445 0.49 18.01 -34.06
CA GLY A 445 1.23 16.88 -33.52
C GLY A 445 0.45 15.56 -33.61
N ILE A 446 -0.81 15.54 -33.16
CA ILE A 446 -1.66 14.34 -33.24
C ILE A 446 -1.89 13.93 -34.71
N MET A 447 -2.09 14.88 -35.62
CA MET A 447 -2.22 14.58 -37.06
C MET A 447 -0.94 13.96 -37.64
N MET A 448 0.24 14.46 -37.25
CA MET A 448 1.51 13.87 -37.66
C MET A 448 1.65 12.43 -37.11
N VAL A 449 1.35 12.22 -35.83
CA VAL A 449 1.36 10.88 -35.21
C VAL A 449 0.38 9.93 -35.89
N LYS A 450 -0.83 10.40 -36.24
CA LYS A 450 -1.80 9.63 -37.02
C LYS A 450 -1.22 9.14 -38.35
N GLY A 451 -0.35 9.93 -39.00
CA GLY A 451 0.30 9.54 -40.24
C GLY A 451 1.15 8.26 -40.15
N PHE A 452 1.62 7.91 -38.96
CA PHE A 452 2.36 6.68 -38.69
C PHE A 452 1.48 5.49 -38.29
N ALA A 453 0.18 5.70 -38.09
CA ALA A 453 -0.73 4.65 -37.61
C ALA A 453 -1.06 3.64 -38.71
N LYS A 454 -1.14 2.36 -38.34
CA LYS A 454 -1.90 1.35 -39.10
C LYS A 454 -3.37 1.46 -38.71
N THR A 455 -4.27 1.14 -39.64
CA THR A 455 -5.70 1.01 -39.33
C THR A 455 -6.03 -0.47 -39.18
N ASP A 456 -6.46 -0.88 -38.00
CA ASP A 456 -6.95 -2.24 -37.73
C ASP A 456 -8.28 -2.49 -38.44
N ALA A 457 -8.66 -3.76 -38.61
CA ALA A 457 -9.89 -4.16 -39.31
C ALA A 457 -11.17 -3.59 -38.66
N ASP A 458 -11.12 -3.24 -37.38
CA ASP A 458 -12.22 -2.61 -36.64
C ASP A 458 -12.15 -1.06 -36.65
N GLY A 459 -11.27 -0.48 -37.48
CA GLY A 459 -11.14 0.96 -37.68
C GLY A 459 -10.25 1.69 -36.67
N ARG A 460 -9.61 0.97 -35.73
CA ARG A 460 -8.69 1.58 -34.76
C ARG A 460 -7.38 2.02 -35.39
N SER A 461 -6.85 3.16 -34.93
CA SER A 461 -5.48 3.57 -35.21
C SER A 461 -4.53 2.81 -34.29
N ARG A 462 -3.51 2.17 -34.85
CA ARG A 462 -2.55 1.30 -34.15
C ARG A 462 -1.11 1.75 -34.38
N TRP A 463 -0.33 1.80 -33.30
CA TRP A 463 1.11 1.99 -33.33
C TRP A 463 1.78 0.89 -32.54
N ASP A 464 2.57 0.06 -33.21
CA ASP A 464 3.51 -0.86 -32.57
C ASP A 464 4.88 -0.16 -32.48
N ILE A 465 5.29 0.22 -31.28
CA ILE A 465 6.51 0.97 -30.99
C ILE A 465 7.54 0.02 -30.42
N SER A 466 8.71 -0.04 -31.05
CA SER A 466 9.88 -0.78 -30.56
C SER A 466 11.05 0.17 -30.35
N ILE A 467 11.66 0.13 -29.17
CA ILE A 467 12.93 0.78 -28.86
C ILE A 467 13.97 -0.31 -28.60
N SER A 468 15.02 -0.32 -29.41
CA SER A 468 16.15 -1.23 -29.29
C SER A 468 17.18 -0.71 -28.29
N ARG A 469 18.03 -1.61 -27.77
CA ARG A 469 19.09 -1.29 -26.79
C ARG A 469 20.18 -0.35 -27.32
N ASP A 470 20.30 -0.22 -28.63
CA ASP A 470 21.17 0.73 -29.31
C ASP A 470 20.50 2.11 -29.49
N GLY A 471 19.31 2.33 -28.92
CA GLY A 471 18.58 3.59 -29.00
C GLY A 471 17.80 3.79 -30.30
N ALA A 472 17.79 2.81 -31.21
CA ALA A 472 16.96 2.86 -32.42
C ALA A 472 15.47 2.77 -32.07
N ILE A 473 14.65 3.56 -32.76
CA ILE A 473 13.19 3.60 -32.55
C ILE A 473 12.50 3.26 -33.86
N ALA A 474 11.60 2.29 -33.83
CA ALA A 474 10.72 1.99 -34.94
C ALA A 474 9.24 2.05 -34.53
N VAL A 475 8.41 2.46 -35.47
CA VAL A 475 6.95 2.49 -35.35
C VAL A 475 6.37 1.70 -36.50
N ASN A 476 5.57 0.68 -36.18
CA ASN A 476 4.94 -0.21 -37.15
C ASN A 476 5.93 -0.93 -38.09
N GLY A 477 7.19 -1.07 -37.65
CA GLY A 477 8.32 -1.63 -38.42
C GLY A 477 9.11 -0.60 -39.23
N GLN A 478 8.71 0.67 -39.25
CA GLN A 478 9.44 1.75 -39.91
C GLN A 478 10.37 2.44 -38.92
N VAL A 479 11.66 2.51 -39.23
CA VAL A 479 12.66 3.22 -38.42
C VAL A 479 12.37 4.73 -38.47
N VAL A 480 12.21 5.33 -37.28
CA VAL A 480 11.97 6.77 -37.08
C VAL A 480 13.19 7.45 -36.48
N LYS A 481 14.00 6.69 -35.72
CA LYS A 481 15.31 7.10 -35.21
C LYS A 481 16.28 5.94 -35.41
N GLU A 482 17.41 6.20 -36.07
CA GLU A 482 18.51 5.24 -36.21
C GLU A 482 19.19 4.97 -34.86
N ALA A 483 19.95 3.88 -34.79
CA ALA A 483 20.77 3.55 -33.63
C ALA A 483 21.72 4.71 -33.27
N ASP A 484 21.92 4.94 -31.98
CA ASP A 484 22.94 5.89 -31.51
C ASP A 484 24.31 5.37 -31.98
N GLY A 485 25.04 6.19 -32.74
CA GLY A 485 26.34 5.81 -33.27
C GLY A 485 27.30 5.45 -32.13
N LEU A 486 28.08 4.37 -32.31
CA LEU A 486 29.30 4.18 -31.51
C LEU A 486 30.17 5.39 -31.79
N ASP A 487 30.52 6.19 -30.77
CA ASP A 487 31.46 7.30 -30.89
C ASP A 487 32.73 6.80 -31.60
N GLN A 488 32.80 7.05 -32.91
CA GLN A 488 34.03 6.93 -33.67
C GLN A 488 34.68 8.30 -33.62
N ASP A 489 35.58 8.46 -32.66
CA ASP A 489 36.77 9.29 -32.86
C ASP A 489 37.42 8.84 -34.17
N GLN A 490 37.10 9.53 -35.27
CA GLN A 490 37.83 9.47 -36.53
C GLN A 490 38.16 10.88 -36.98
N ASP A 491 39.29 11.34 -36.45
CA ASP A 491 40.44 11.74 -37.26
C ASP A 491 40.18 11.66 -38.79
N GLN A 492 39.78 12.79 -39.38
CA GLN A 492 39.91 13.05 -40.80
C GLN A 492 40.69 14.35 -41.00
N GLY A 493 42.01 14.19 -41.15
CA GLY A 493 42.70 14.69 -42.35
C GLY A 493 43.18 16.14 -42.36
N LEU A 494 44.44 16.33 -41.96
CA LEU A 494 45.40 17.24 -42.61
C LEU A 494 45.33 17.04 -44.15
N GLU A 495 45.21 18.03 -45.04
CA GLU A 495 46.11 19.14 -45.43
C GLU A 495 45.49 19.81 -46.71
N PRO A 496 46.04 20.88 -47.36
CA PRO A 496 47.07 21.86 -46.97
C PRO A 496 46.68 23.35 -47.25
N ASP A 497 47.57 24.26 -46.83
CA ASP A 497 47.57 25.71 -47.09
C ASP A 497 47.40 26.13 -48.56
N GLN A 498 46.60 27.18 -48.81
CA GLN A 498 46.88 28.19 -49.85
C GLN A 498 46.43 29.61 -49.44
N GLU A 499 47.46 30.49 -49.39
CA GLU A 499 47.49 31.92 -49.74
C GLU A 499 47.02 33.01 -48.74
N GLN A 500 48.04 33.60 -48.08
CA GLN A 500 48.29 35.01 -47.73
C GLN A 500 47.46 36.05 -48.52
N GLU A 501 47.07 37.25 -48.07
CA GLU A 501 47.29 38.21 -46.95
C GLU A 501 46.38 39.46 -47.28
N PRO A 502 46.37 40.62 -46.57
CA PRO A 502 46.58 40.92 -45.15
C PRO A 502 45.58 41.97 -44.55
N ASP A 503 45.67 42.15 -43.23
CA ASP A 503 45.55 43.41 -42.45
C ASP A 503 44.22 44.18 -42.40
N GLN A 504 43.62 44.28 -41.19
CA GLN A 504 43.62 45.53 -40.39
C GLN A 504 42.70 45.44 -39.16
N GLY A 505 43.28 45.65 -37.98
CA GLY A 505 42.71 46.60 -37.02
C GLY A 505 42.09 46.08 -35.71
N GLN A 506 42.87 46.30 -34.64
CA GLN A 506 42.45 46.91 -33.36
C GLN A 506 41.86 46.04 -32.22
N ASP A 507 42.76 45.83 -31.25
CA ASP A 507 42.68 46.23 -29.83
C ASP A 507 41.83 45.44 -28.80
N ALA A 508 42.55 44.60 -28.05
CA ALA A 508 42.73 44.65 -26.59
C ALA A 508 41.53 44.96 -25.65
N VAL A 509 40.97 43.92 -25.00
CA VAL A 509 40.99 43.56 -23.54
C VAL A 509 41.24 44.71 -22.50
N PRO A 510 40.72 44.73 -21.23
CA PRO A 510 39.85 43.81 -20.44
C PRO A 510 38.70 44.47 -19.60
N ALA A 511 37.93 43.63 -18.89
CA ALA A 511 37.11 43.93 -17.69
C ALA A 511 37.93 44.60 -16.54
N PRO A 512 37.35 45.26 -15.49
CA PRO A 512 36.73 44.58 -14.30
C PRO A 512 35.76 45.53 -13.49
N PRO A 513 35.49 45.42 -12.15
CA PRO A 513 35.58 44.30 -11.18
C PRO A 513 34.27 44.04 -10.37
N GLN A 514 34.31 42.94 -9.61
CA GLN A 514 33.35 42.56 -8.56
C GLN A 514 33.55 43.33 -7.23
N GLN A 515 32.52 43.19 -6.37
CA GLN A 515 32.46 43.21 -4.89
C GLN A 515 31.98 44.50 -4.19
N PRO A 516 31.35 44.40 -2.99
CA PRO A 516 31.21 43.22 -2.09
C PRO A 516 29.89 42.46 -2.17
#